data_AF-A0A819MMC8-F1
#
_entry.id   AF-A0A819MMC8-F1
#
_cell.length_a   1.000
_cell.length_b   1.000
_cell.length_c   1.000
_cell.angle_alpha   90.00
_cell.angle_beta   90.00
_cell.angle_gamma   90.00
#
_symmetry.space_group_name_H-M   'P 1'
#
loop_
_entity.id
_entity.type
_entity.pdbx_description
1 polymer ?
#
loop_
_entity_poly.entity_id
_entity_poly.type
_entity_poly.pdbx_seq_one_letter_code
_entity_poly.pdbx_strand_id
1 'polypeptide(L)'
;QAQDRAHRIGQVNEVRVLRLMTVNSVEEKILAAARYKLNVDEKVIQAGMFNNKSTGNERRQFLQQILLQETEEGDEEEDEVPDDEVINQMIARSEDEYNLFNRMDRERRHAEARMPNRKPRLFELAELPAWLTKDPKELENAIIDQETLDLLGRGTRHRKEVDYSDSLTEKEWLK
;
A
#
# COMPACT_ATOMS: atom_id res chain seq x y z
N GLN A 1 -9.71 -8.02 -9.27
CA GLN A 1 -9.32 -9.44 -9.13
C GLN A 1 -9.30 -9.95 -7.69
N ALA A 2 -8.53 -9.35 -6.76
CA ALA A 2 -8.52 -9.79 -5.36
C ALA A 2 -9.88 -9.55 -4.67
N GLN A 3 -10.48 -8.38 -4.88
CA GLN A 3 -11.83 -8.06 -4.39
C GLN A 3 -12.90 -9.04 -4.91
N ASP A 4 -12.84 -9.42 -6.19
CA ASP A 4 -13.74 -10.39 -6.82
C ASP A 4 -13.64 -11.81 -6.25
N ARG A 5 -12.64 -12.09 -5.39
CA ARG A 5 -12.59 -13.35 -4.65
C ARG A 5 -13.69 -13.43 -3.60
N ALA A 6 -14.07 -12.31 -3.00
CA ALA A 6 -15.17 -12.22 -2.05
C ALA A 6 -16.53 -12.01 -2.75
N HIS A 7 -16.56 -11.27 -3.87
CA HIS A 7 -17.78 -11.06 -4.66
C HIS A 7 -18.01 -12.18 -5.69
N ARG A 8 -18.33 -13.38 -5.22
CA ARG A 8 -18.60 -14.54 -6.08
C ARG A 8 -20.08 -14.92 -6.11
N ILE A 9 -20.49 -15.58 -7.20
CA ILE A 9 -21.83 -16.15 -7.34
C ILE A 9 -22.09 -17.12 -6.18
N GLY A 10 -23.20 -16.90 -5.45
CA GLY A 10 -23.56 -17.65 -4.25
C GLY A 10 -23.18 -16.97 -2.94
N GLN A 11 -22.49 -15.82 -2.98
CA GLN A 11 -22.28 -14.99 -1.79
C GLN A 11 -23.60 -14.36 -1.35
N VAL A 12 -23.99 -14.62 -0.10
CA VAL A 12 -25.23 -14.09 0.50
C VAL A 12 -24.96 -13.04 1.58
N ASN A 13 -23.76 -13.04 2.16
CA ASN A 13 -23.39 -12.11 3.23
C ASN A 13 -22.80 -10.82 2.65
N GLU A 14 -23.06 -9.70 3.33
CA GLU A 14 -22.45 -8.40 3.01
C GLU A 14 -20.91 -8.52 2.98
N VAL A 15 -20.28 -7.88 2.00
CA VAL A 15 -18.82 -7.84 1.86
C VAL A 15 -18.37 -6.41 2.06
N ARG A 16 -17.52 -6.20 3.06
CA ARG A 16 -16.83 -4.93 3.30
C ARG A 16 -15.37 -5.07 2.90
N VAL A 17 -14.87 -4.10 2.16
CA VAL A 17 -13.48 -4.06 1.70
C VAL A 17 -12.81 -2.87 2.36
N LEU A 18 -11.79 -3.15 3.17
CA LEU A 18 -10.99 -2.14 3.84
C LEU A 18 -9.61 -2.08 3.19
N ARG A 19 -9.08 -0.87 3.02
CA ARG A 19 -7.72 -0.63 2.58
C ARG A 19 -6.96 0.01 3.74
N LEU A 20 -5.88 -0.62 4.17
CA LEU A 20 -4.99 -0.06 5.18
C LEU A 20 -3.96 0.82 4.47
N MET A 21 -3.78 2.04 4.98
CA MET A 21 -2.85 3.03 4.46
C MET A 21 -2.09 3.65 5.64
N THR A 22 -0.80 3.89 5.45
CA THR A 22 0.02 4.63 6.40
C THR A 22 0.04 6.11 6.04
N VAL A 23 -0.19 6.96 7.05
CA VAL A 23 -0.20 8.42 6.90
C VAL A 23 1.21 8.94 6.59
N ASN A 24 1.31 9.95 5.74
CA ASN A 24 2.55 10.59 5.29
C ASN A 24 3.53 9.63 4.59
N SER A 25 3.01 8.63 3.89
CA SER A 25 3.80 7.60 3.23
C SER A 25 3.73 7.69 1.70
N VAL A 26 4.67 7.02 1.02
CA VAL A 26 4.60 6.85 -0.44
C VAL A 26 3.33 6.11 -0.87
N GLU A 27 2.71 5.37 0.05
CA GLU A 27 1.45 4.65 -0.17
C GLU A 27 0.34 5.58 -0.68
N GLU A 28 0.17 6.78 -0.10
CA GLU A 28 -0.84 7.76 -0.53
C GLU A 28 -0.65 8.18 -2.00
N LYS A 29 0.59 8.44 -2.40
CA LYS A 29 0.94 8.79 -3.79
C LYS A 29 0.63 7.63 -4.74
N ILE A 30 0.90 6.41 -4.32
CA ILE A 30 0.59 5.21 -5.09
C ILE A 30 -0.94 5.05 -5.22
N LEU A 31 -1.68 5.32 -4.15
CA LEU A 31 -3.14 5.28 -4.13
C LEU A 31 -3.74 6.34 -5.06
N ALA A 32 -3.30 7.59 -4.96
CA ALA A 32 -3.73 8.68 -5.83
C ALA A 32 -3.44 8.36 -7.31
N ALA A 33 -2.25 7.85 -7.62
CA ALA A 33 -1.90 7.42 -8.97
C ALA A 33 -2.76 6.24 -9.46
N ALA A 34 -3.13 5.31 -8.58
CA ALA A 34 -4.03 4.21 -8.91
C ALA A 34 -5.46 4.70 -9.16
N ARG A 35 -5.98 5.61 -8.34
CA ARG A 35 -7.28 6.28 -8.53
C ARG A 35 -7.32 7.02 -9.85
N TYR A 36 -6.27 7.80 -10.15
CA TYR A 36 -6.15 8.52 -11.41
C TYR A 36 -6.19 7.56 -12.62
N LYS A 37 -5.45 6.44 -12.58
CA LYS A 37 -5.49 5.43 -13.64
C LYS A 37 -6.87 4.80 -13.80
N LEU A 38 -7.55 4.46 -12.71
CA LEU A 38 -8.90 3.90 -12.75
C LEU A 38 -9.91 4.88 -13.35
N ASN A 39 -9.84 6.16 -12.98
CA ASN A 39 -10.71 7.21 -13.52
C ASN A 39 -10.45 7.46 -15.01
N VAL A 40 -9.18 7.46 -15.45
CA VAL A 40 -8.85 7.52 -16.88
C VAL A 40 -9.37 6.28 -17.63
N ASP A 41 -9.16 5.08 -17.10
CA ASP A 41 -9.68 3.84 -17.70
C ASP A 41 -11.21 3.85 -17.76
N GLU A 42 -11.88 4.33 -16.71
CA GLU A 42 -13.32 4.50 -16.66
C GLU A 42 -13.79 5.44 -17.77
N LYS A 43 -13.22 6.65 -17.87
CA LYS A 43 -13.53 7.60 -18.96
C LYS A 43 -13.33 6.97 -20.34
N VAL A 44 -12.26 6.21 -20.55
CA VAL A 44 -11.95 5.60 -21.86
C VAL A 44 -12.90 4.45 -22.19
N ILE A 45 -13.17 3.54 -21.23
CA ILE A 45 -14.00 2.35 -21.42
C ILE A 45 -15.49 2.73 -21.47
N GLN A 46 -15.93 3.58 -20.54
CA GLN A 46 -17.32 4.01 -20.41
C GLN A 46 -17.73 5.03 -21.47
N ALA A 47 -16.92 6.06 -21.77
CA ALA A 47 -17.24 6.96 -22.88
C ALA A 47 -17.10 6.27 -24.25
N GLY A 48 -16.32 5.19 -24.30
CA GLY A 48 -16.25 4.29 -25.45
C GLY A 48 -17.60 3.68 -25.81
N MET A 49 -18.51 3.48 -24.85
CA MET A 49 -19.85 2.90 -25.05
C MET A 49 -19.79 1.79 -26.13
N PHE A 50 -19.06 0.70 -25.86
CA PHE A 50 -18.81 -0.41 -26.80
C PHE A 50 -20.08 -1.25 -27.08
N ASN A 51 -21.24 -0.60 -27.19
CA ASN A 51 -22.49 -1.18 -27.63
C ASN A 51 -22.94 -0.47 -28.92
N ASN A 52 -23.40 -1.26 -29.89
CA ASN A 52 -23.78 -0.80 -31.24
C ASN A 52 -25.16 -0.09 -31.30
N LYS A 53 -25.76 0.29 -30.16
CA LYS A 53 -27.12 0.83 -30.01
C LYS A 53 -27.21 2.19 -29.30
N SER A 54 -26.17 2.63 -28.58
CA SER A 54 -26.19 3.91 -27.86
C SER A 54 -25.99 5.12 -28.77
N THR A 55 -26.81 6.16 -28.57
CA THR A 55 -26.75 7.39 -29.37
C THR A 55 -25.71 8.37 -28.84
N GLY A 56 -25.14 9.22 -29.71
CA GLY A 56 -24.12 10.20 -29.34
C GLY A 56 -24.56 11.22 -28.27
N ASN A 57 -25.87 11.35 -28.03
CA ASN A 57 -26.40 12.23 -26.99
C ASN A 57 -26.32 11.60 -25.58
N GLU A 58 -26.63 10.30 -25.46
CA GLU A 58 -26.50 9.55 -24.21
C GLU A 58 -25.04 9.49 -23.74
N ARG A 59 -24.10 9.33 -24.69
CA ARG A 59 -22.66 9.38 -24.41
C ARG A 59 -22.24 10.72 -23.79
N ARG A 60 -22.76 11.84 -24.29
CA ARG A 60 -22.42 13.19 -23.77
C ARG A 60 -22.98 13.44 -22.38
N GLN A 61 -24.23 13.05 -22.13
CA GLN A 61 -24.86 13.19 -20.81
C GLN A 61 -24.14 12.34 -19.76
N PHE A 62 -23.75 11.12 -20.10
CA PHE A 62 -23.02 10.25 -19.19
C PHE A 62 -21.61 10.77 -18.88
N LEU A 63 -20.89 11.25 -19.90
CA LEU A 63 -19.58 11.88 -19.70
C LEU A 63 -19.67 13.12 -18.80
N GLN A 64 -20.73 13.92 -18.95
CA GLN A 64 -20.96 15.08 -18.10
C GLN A 64 -21.20 14.68 -16.64
N GLN A 65 -21.90 13.57 -16.39
CA GLN A 65 -22.12 13.05 -15.04
C GLN A 65 -20.83 12.58 -14.37
N ILE A 66 -19.97 11.85 -15.10
CA ILE A 66 -18.66 11.38 -14.60
C ILE A 66 -17.77 12.58 -14.22
N LEU A 67 -17.75 13.63 -15.05
CA LEU A 67 -16.94 14.83 -14.79
C LEU A 67 -17.42 15.62 -13.57
N LEU A 68 -18.73 15.66 -13.31
CA LEU A 68 -19.28 16.33 -12.12
C LEU A 68 -18.92 15.59 -10.83
N GLN A 69 -18.95 14.26 -10.86
CA GLN A 69 -18.61 13.44 -9.69
C GLN A 69 -17.14 13.61 -9.27
N GLU A 70 -16.22 13.74 -10.21
CA GLU A 70 -14.79 14.01 -9.96
C GLU A 70 -14.55 15.36 -9.25
N THR A 71 -15.42 16.36 -9.46
CA THR A 71 -15.30 17.66 -8.80
C THR A 71 -15.79 17.67 -7.36
N GLU A 72 -16.61 16.68 -6.96
CA GLU A 72 -17.13 16.54 -5.60
C GLU A 72 -16.20 15.67 -4.72
N GLU A 73 -15.41 14.76 -5.30
CA GLU A 73 -14.49 13.86 -4.59
C GLU A 73 -13.13 14.52 -4.23
N GLY A 74 -13.04 15.86 -4.29
CA GLY A 74 -11.81 16.61 -4.02
C GLY A 74 -11.36 16.56 -2.55
N ASP A 75 -10.43 15.65 -2.26
CA ASP A 75 -9.16 15.85 -1.54
C ASP A 75 -9.11 16.55 -0.15
N GLU A 76 -10.20 16.62 0.65
CA GLU A 76 -10.13 17.31 1.96
C GLU A 76 -10.33 16.46 3.23
N GLU A 77 -10.66 15.17 3.16
CA GLU A 77 -11.03 14.38 4.36
C GLU A 77 -10.16 13.14 4.69
N GLU A 78 -9.07 12.85 3.96
CA GLU A 78 -8.37 11.56 4.10
C GLU A 78 -7.23 11.49 5.15
N ASP A 79 -6.91 12.58 5.84
CA ASP A 79 -5.69 12.63 6.68
C ASP A 79 -5.91 12.26 8.17
N GLU A 80 -7.15 12.09 8.61
CA GLU A 80 -7.43 11.74 10.02
C GLU A 80 -7.40 10.23 10.23
N VAL A 81 -6.54 9.77 11.15
CA VAL A 81 -6.54 8.38 11.63
C VAL A 81 -7.87 8.14 12.35
N PRO A 82 -8.71 7.19 11.88
CA PRO A 82 -10.01 6.96 12.49
C PRO A 82 -9.87 6.48 13.94
N ASP A 83 -10.69 7.03 14.82
CA ASP A 83 -10.77 6.56 16.21
C ASP A 83 -11.37 5.15 16.31
N ASP A 84 -11.10 4.46 17.42
CA ASP A 84 -11.60 3.10 17.71
C ASP A 84 -13.13 2.99 17.48
N GLU A 85 -13.90 4.03 17.83
CA GLU A 85 -15.35 4.07 17.64
C GLU A 85 -15.74 4.12 16.17
N VAL A 86 -15.06 4.96 15.38
CA VAL A 86 -15.29 5.08 13.94
C VAL A 86 -14.95 3.78 13.24
N ILE A 87 -13.82 3.15 13.61
CA ILE A 87 -13.44 1.83 13.10
C ILE A 87 -14.52 0.78 13.40
N ASN A 88 -15.05 0.77 14.63
CA ASN A 88 -16.12 -0.14 15.01
C ASN A 88 -17.38 0.08 14.16
N GLN A 89 -17.74 1.33 13.86
CA GLN A 89 -18.87 1.64 12.97
C GLN A 89 -18.60 1.18 11.53
N MET A 90 -17.39 1.40 11.01
CA MET A 90 -17.00 0.97 9.66
C MET A 90 -17.00 -0.56 9.50
N ILE A 91 -16.74 -1.32 10.57
CA ILE A 91 -16.65 -2.79 10.53
C ILE A 91 -17.97 -3.48 10.88
N ALA A 92 -18.74 -2.92 11.82
CA ALA A 92 -19.95 -3.56 12.34
C ALA A 92 -21.08 -3.61 11.30
N ARG A 93 -21.61 -4.82 11.06
CA ARG A 93 -22.74 -5.08 10.15
C ARG A 93 -24.09 -4.98 10.86
N SER A 94 -24.09 -5.26 12.15
CA SER A 94 -25.26 -5.20 13.02
C SER A 94 -24.95 -4.42 14.29
N GLU A 95 -26.00 -3.94 14.95
CA GLU A 95 -25.87 -3.24 16.23
C GLU A 95 -25.31 -4.15 17.33
N ASP A 96 -25.57 -5.46 17.27
CA ASP A 96 -25.03 -6.45 18.19
C ASP A 96 -23.50 -6.57 18.08
N GLU A 97 -22.97 -6.59 16.85
CA GLU A 97 -21.53 -6.59 16.60
C GLU A 97 -20.88 -5.29 17.09
N TYR A 98 -21.51 -4.15 16.84
CA TYR A 98 -21.04 -2.85 17.33
C TYR A 98 -20.94 -2.83 18.86
N ASN A 99 -21.99 -3.31 19.54
CA ASN A 99 -22.03 -3.41 20.99
C ASN A 99 -20.97 -4.39 21.54
N LEU A 100 -20.72 -5.49 20.83
CA LEU A 100 -19.66 -6.44 21.16
C LEU A 100 -18.27 -5.80 21.05
N PHE A 101 -17.97 -5.11 19.95
CA PHE A 101 -16.67 -4.43 19.77
C PHE A 101 -16.44 -3.36 20.83
N ASN A 102 -17.46 -2.55 21.13
CA ASN A 102 -17.40 -1.57 22.21
C ASN A 102 -17.21 -2.20 23.60
N ARG A 103 -17.68 -3.42 23.83
CA ARG A 103 -17.40 -4.17 25.06
C ARG A 103 -15.95 -4.64 25.09
N MET A 104 -15.47 -5.23 24.00
CA MET A 104 -14.09 -5.70 23.87
C MET A 104 -13.08 -4.57 24.07
N ASP A 105 -13.32 -3.39 23.49
CA ASP A 105 -12.43 -2.23 23.67
C ASP A 105 -12.40 -1.75 25.12
N ARG A 106 -13.55 -1.76 25.82
CA ARG A 106 -13.60 -1.44 27.25
C ARG A 106 -12.83 -2.46 28.07
N GLU A 107 -13.01 -3.75 27.80
CA GLU A 107 -12.29 -4.82 28.49
C GLU A 107 -10.77 -4.72 28.27
N ARG A 108 -10.34 -4.46 27.03
CA ARG A 108 -8.92 -4.23 26.70
C ARG A 108 -8.34 -3.06 27.49
N ARG A 109 -9.01 -1.90 27.50
CA ARG A 109 -8.56 -0.73 28.28
C ARG A 109 -8.50 -1.01 29.78
N HIS A 110 -9.47 -1.75 30.32
CA HIS A 110 -9.45 -2.16 31.72
C HIS A 110 -8.30 -3.12 32.05
N ALA A 111 -8.03 -4.08 31.18
CA ALA A 111 -6.90 -5.00 31.35
C ALA A 111 -5.56 -4.26 31.30
N GLU A 112 -5.38 -3.36 30.33
CA GLU A 112 -4.18 -2.52 30.21
C GLU A 112 -3.97 -1.63 31.44
N ALA A 113 -5.04 -1.05 31.99
CA ALA A 113 -4.96 -0.21 33.19
C ALA A 113 -4.57 -0.99 34.46
N ARG A 114 -4.83 -2.30 34.50
CA ARG A 114 -4.43 -3.17 35.62
C ARG A 114 -2.98 -3.62 35.53
N MET A 115 -2.34 -3.46 34.38
CA MET A 115 -0.94 -3.86 34.18
C MET A 115 -0.02 -2.79 34.79
N PRO A 116 0.88 -3.15 35.72
CA PRO A 116 1.77 -2.18 36.37
C PRO A 116 2.83 -1.61 35.40
N ASN A 117 3.11 -2.29 34.29
CA ASN A 117 4.02 -1.82 33.24
C ASN A 117 3.23 -1.60 31.94
N ARG A 118 2.39 -0.56 31.91
CA ARG A 118 1.61 -0.19 30.74
C ARG A 118 2.55 0.25 29.62
N LYS A 119 2.57 -0.52 28.54
CA LYS A 119 3.28 -0.17 27.31
C LYS A 119 2.40 0.68 26.39
N PRO A 120 2.99 1.56 25.57
CA PRO A 120 2.29 2.23 24.47
C PRO A 120 1.70 1.23 23.47
N ARG A 121 0.68 1.63 22.70
CA ARG A 121 0.06 0.75 21.68
C ARG A 121 1.03 0.42 20.54
N LEU A 122 1.82 1.40 20.14
CA LEU A 122 2.85 1.27 19.12
C LEU A 122 4.21 1.14 19.80
N PHE A 123 5.10 0.41 19.14
CA PHE A 123 6.45 0.17 19.63
C PHE A 123 7.23 1.48 19.71
N GLU A 124 7.88 1.72 20.85
CA GLU A 124 8.70 2.91 21.07
C GLU A 124 10.19 2.61 20.86
N LEU A 125 10.99 3.67 20.62
CA LEU A 125 12.42 3.54 20.42
C LEU A 125 13.14 2.85 21.61
N ALA A 126 12.60 3.02 22.82
CA ALA A 126 13.13 2.38 24.03
C ALA A 126 12.93 0.86 24.07
N GLU A 127 12.01 0.32 23.27
CA GLU A 127 11.78 -1.12 23.18
C GLU A 127 12.69 -1.77 22.12
N LEU A 128 13.34 -0.96 21.27
CA LEU A 128 14.20 -1.47 20.19
C LEU A 128 15.32 -2.33 20.78
N PRO A 129 15.57 -3.51 20.19
CA PRO A 129 16.74 -4.30 20.55
C PRO A 129 18.02 -3.46 20.47
N ALA A 130 18.91 -3.66 21.44
CA ALA A 130 20.13 -2.87 21.58
C ALA A 130 21.05 -2.88 20.33
N TRP A 131 20.90 -3.84 19.42
CA TRP A 131 21.66 -3.90 18.17
C TRP A 131 21.16 -2.94 17.10
N LEU A 132 19.89 -2.53 17.15
CA LEU A 132 19.27 -1.62 16.18
C LEU A 132 19.42 -0.15 16.60
N THR A 133 19.66 0.09 17.88
CA THR A 133 19.97 1.41 18.45
C THR A 133 21.46 1.76 18.41
N LYS A 134 22.33 0.85 17.93
CA LYS A 134 23.75 1.14 17.76
C LYS A 134 23.92 2.19 16.67
N ASP A 135 24.87 3.10 16.89
CA ASP A 135 25.26 4.03 15.85
C ASP A 135 25.70 3.27 14.60
N PRO A 136 25.35 3.74 13.39
CA PRO A 136 25.69 3.05 12.13
C PRO A 136 27.19 2.71 12.03
N LYS A 137 28.04 3.57 12.60
CA LYS A 137 29.50 3.40 12.66
C LYS A 137 29.93 2.26 13.60
N GLU A 138 29.23 2.07 14.72
CA GLU A 138 29.49 0.96 15.63
C GLU A 138 29.00 -0.37 15.05
N LEU A 139 27.91 -0.35 14.28
CA LEU A 139 27.43 -1.51 13.56
C LEU A 139 28.39 -1.91 12.42
N GLU A 140 28.89 -0.93 11.66
CA GLU A 140 29.91 -1.13 10.63
C GLU A 140 31.20 -1.73 11.24
N ASN A 141 31.68 -1.16 12.35
CA ASN A 141 32.82 -1.72 13.08
C ASN A 141 32.54 -3.13 13.62
N ALA A 142 31.32 -3.42 14.11
CA ALA A 142 30.96 -4.77 14.58
C ALA A 142 30.81 -5.81 13.45
N ILE A 143 30.46 -5.37 12.23
CA ILE A 143 30.44 -6.21 11.01
C ILE A 143 31.87 -6.45 10.52
N ILE A 144 32.76 -5.49 10.71
CA ILE A 144 34.19 -5.61 10.39
C ILE A 144 34.92 -6.48 11.43
N ASP A 145 34.58 -6.35 12.72
CA ASP A 145 35.07 -7.19 13.83
C ASP A 145 34.52 -8.61 13.78
N GLN A 146 33.54 -8.87 12.90
CA GLN A 146 33.21 -10.19 12.41
C GLN A 146 34.40 -10.66 11.56
N GLU A 147 35.49 -11.05 12.24
CA GLU A 147 36.79 -11.63 11.83
C GLU A 147 36.69 -12.83 10.83
N THR A 148 35.51 -13.07 10.26
CA THR A 148 35.07 -14.24 9.49
C THR A 148 34.65 -13.93 8.05
N LEU A 149 34.71 -12.67 7.59
CA LEU A 149 34.89 -12.41 6.16
C LEU A 149 36.25 -12.96 5.67
N ASP A 150 37.25 -12.96 6.56
CA ASP A 150 38.56 -13.56 6.34
C ASP A 150 38.53 -15.11 6.34
N LEU A 151 37.44 -15.73 6.79
CA LEU A 151 37.29 -17.20 6.90
C LEU A 151 36.38 -17.82 5.82
N LEU A 152 35.53 -17.05 5.14
CA LEU A 152 34.68 -17.53 4.02
C LEU A 152 35.10 -16.89 2.69
N GLY A 153 36.01 -17.56 1.98
CA GLY A 153 36.52 -17.16 0.67
C GLY A 153 35.45 -16.98 -0.42
N ARG A 154 34.76 -15.85 -0.41
CA ARG A 154 34.01 -15.32 -1.55
C ARG A 154 34.77 -14.13 -2.10
N GLY A 155 35.76 -14.48 -2.94
CA GLY A 155 36.47 -13.53 -3.76
C GLY A 155 35.49 -12.59 -4.46
N THR A 156 35.75 -11.30 -4.29
CA THR A 156 35.26 -10.25 -5.16
C THR A 156 35.50 -10.71 -6.60
N ARG A 157 34.43 -10.98 -7.35
CA ARG A 157 34.56 -11.24 -8.79
C ARG A 157 35.18 -9.99 -9.40
N HIS A 158 36.43 -10.07 -9.82
CA HIS A 158 37.06 -9.04 -10.63
C HIS A 158 36.27 -8.97 -11.95
N ARG A 159 35.49 -7.90 -12.16
CA ARG A 159 34.85 -7.65 -13.46
C ARG A 159 35.97 -7.43 -14.45
N LYS A 160 36.08 -8.32 -15.44
CA LYS A 160 36.93 -8.10 -16.61
C LYS A 160 36.41 -6.85 -17.32
N GLU A 161 37.22 -5.81 -17.44
CA GLU A 161 36.89 -4.68 -18.31
C GLU A 161 36.73 -5.19 -19.73
N VAL A 162 35.54 -4.94 -20.28
CA VAL A 162 35.23 -5.22 -21.69
C VAL A 162 35.53 -3.92 -22.43
N ASP A 163 36.59 -3.94 -23.23
CA ASP A 163 36.95 -2.86 -24.13
C ASP A 163 36.05 -2.96 -25.38
N TYR A 164 35.31 -1.89 -25.68
CA TYR A 164 34.41 -1.78 -26.84
C TYR A 164 35.06 -1.04 -28.01
N SER A 165 36.39 -0.99 -28.07
CA SER A 165 37.11 -0.48 -29.23
C SER A 165 37.19 -1.46 -30.41
N ASP A 166 36.28 -2.45 -30.48
CA ASP A 166 36.08 -3.25 -31.68
C ASP A 166 35.27 -2.44 -32.71
N SER A 167 35.93 -1.47 -33.32
CA SER A 167 35.48 -0.82 -34.54
C SER A 167 35.54 -1.85 -35.66
N LEU A 168 34.54 -2.73 -35.70
CA LEU A 168 34.27 -3.60 -36.84
C LEU A 168 34.30 -2.72 -38.09
N THR A 169 35.33 -2.89 -38.90
CA THR A 169 35.47 -2.10 -40.12
C THR A 169 34.46 -2.66 -41.11
N GLU A 170 33.71 -1.79 -41.80
CA GLU A 170 32.65 -2.13 -42.79
C GLU A 170 33.05 -3.22 -43.81
N LYS A 171 34.35 -3.48 -43.99
CA LYS A 171 34.88 -4.54 -44.88
C LYS A 171 34.61 -5.96 -44.40
N GLU A 172 34.35 -6.20 -43.11
CA GLU A 172 34.03 -7.56 -42.59
C GLU A 172 32.54 -7.89 -42.69
N TRP A 173 31.66 -6.91 -42.92
CA TRP A 173 30.21 -7.12 -42.96
C TRP A 173 29.66 -7.55 -44.34
N LEU A 174 30.49 -7.46 -45.39
CA LEU A 174 30.07 -7.62 -46.79
C LEU A 174 30.63 -8.88 -47.48
N LYS A 175 30.87 -9.96 -46.73
CA LYS A 175 31.24 -11.26 -47.30
C LYS A 175 30.18 -12.33 -47.06
#